data_AF-A0A0Q6WDD2-F1
#
_entry.id   AF-A0A0Q6WDD2-F1
#
_cell.length_a   1.000
_cell.length_b   1.000
_cell.length_c   1.000
_cell.angle_alpha   90.00
_cell.angle_beta   90.00
_cell.angle_gamma   90.00
#
_symmetry.space_group_name_H-M   'P 1'
#
loop_
_entity.id
_entity.type
_entity.pdbx_description
1 polymer ?
#
loop_
_entity_poly.entity_id
_entity_poly.type
_entity_poly.pdbx_seq_one_letter_code
_entity_poly.pdbx_strand_id
1 'polypeptide(L)'
;MNFAQEKQGASRFTGFGIVVLIHVVAIYALASGLARDIVKKVTGPIDVKVIEEKVKPPPPPEKVVPPPPDLKAPPPPFVPPPEFQVTAPAPPAPAIVSTQVQPPAADIRPAPPPVVAAPPPPARTGPVKAAMVCTKMGKPEMPSVNWSGEALYKAIATVKAGRVTAVEITSQRGGVDRKAQRALIQAIEATLRDTYECPGDHVFEQEFQFKID
;
A
#
# COMPACT_ATOMS: atom_id res chain seq x y z
N MET A 1 -42.90 9.66 -36.54
CA MET A 1 -43.36 8.31 -36.16
C MET A 1 -42.40 7.78 -35.09
N ASN A 2 -42.84 7.62 -33.84
CA ASN A 2 -41.97 7.29 -32.70
C ASN A 2 -41.92 5.77 -32.47
N PHE A 3 -41.02 5.07 -33.19
CA PHE A 3 -40.88 3.62 -33.11
C PHE A 3 -40.04 3.13 -31.91
N ALA A 4 -39.43 4.05 -31.15
CA ALA A 4 -38.62 3.69 -29.99
C ALA A 4 -39.48 3.29 -28.78
N GLN A 5 -40.73 3.76 -28.68
CA GLN A 5 -41.47 3.74 -27.42
C GLN A 5 -42.39 2.52 -27.24
N GLU A 6 -42.70 1.79 -28.32
CA GLU A 6 -43.81 0.81 -28.31
C GLU A 6 -43.46 -0.56 -27.68
N LYS A 7 -42.17 -0.90 -27.52
CA LYS A 7 -41.73 -2.17 -26.88
C LYS A 7 -40.89 -1.98 -25.61
N GLN A 8 -40.73 -0.74 -25.14
CA GLN A 8 -39.78 -0.42 -24.06
C GLN A 8 -40.34 -0.55 -22.64
N GLY A 9 -41.65 -0.70 -22.43
CA GLY A 9 -42.20 -0.85 -21.08
C GLY A 9 -41.85 -2.21 -20.46
N ALA A 10 -42.45 -3.29 -20.96
CA ALA A 10 -42.36 -4.61 -20.32
C ALA A 10 -40.95 -5.24 -20.35
N SER A 11 -40.20 -5.06 -21.45
CA SER A 11 -38.87 -5.66 -21.62
C SER A 11 -37.80 -5.07 -20.68
N ARG A 12 -37.94 -3.79 -20.31
CA ARG A 12 -36.99 -3.10 -19.42
C ARG A 12 -37.19 -3.50 -17.96
N PHE A 13 -38.43 -3.73 -17.53
CA PHE A 13 -38.71 -4.25 -16.19
C PHE A 13 -38.23 -5.69 -16.04
N THR A 14 -38.36 -6.54 -17.06
CA THR A 14 -37.79 -7.90 -17.05
C THR A 14 -36.26 -7.85 -16.94
N GLY A 15 -35.61 -7.01 -17.75
CA GLY A 15 -34.15 -6.82 -17.68
C GLY A 15 -33.70 -6.32 -16.32
N PHE A 16 -34.40 -5.34 -15.74
CA PHE A 16 -34.10 -4.80 -14.42
C PHE A 16 -34.29 -5.85 -13.31
N GLY A 17 -35.37 -6.63 -13.37
CA GLY A 17 -35.63 -7.72 -12.42
C GLY A 17 -34.52 -8.78 -12.43
N ILE A 18 -34.04 -9.18 -13.60
CA ILE A 18 -32.92 -10.12 -13.73
C ILE A 18 -31.65 -9.54 -13.11
N VAL A 19 -31.33 -8.27 -13.39
CA VAL A 19 -30.14 -7.61 -12.85
C VAL A 19 -30.22 -7.52 -11.32
N VAL A 20 -31.36 -7.09 -10.76
CA VAL A 20 -31.55 -7.02 -9.31
C VAL A 20 -31.38 -8.40 -8.67
N LEU A 21 -31.93 -9.46 -9.29
CA LEU A 21 -31.80 -10.83 -8.79
C LEU A 21 -30.32 -11.27 -8.77
N ILE A 22 -29.55 -10.99 -9.81
CA ILE A 22 -28.11 -11.30 -9.86
C ILE A 22 -27.36 -10.59 -8.73
N HIS A 23 -27.68 -9.33 -8.44
CA HIS A 23 -27.03 -8.58 -7.36
C HIS A 23 -27.37 -9.15 -5.99
N VAL A 24 -28.64 -9.53 -5.75
CA VAL A 24 -29.04 -10.16 -4.49
C VAL A 24 -28.32 -11.49 -4.30
N VAL A 25 -28.23 -12.32 -5.34
CA VAL A 25 -27.48 -13.59 -5.30
C VAL A 25 -25.99 -13.34 -5.06
N ALA A 26 -25.38 -12.35 -5.71
CA ALA A 26 -23.97 -12.01 -5.52
C ALA A 26 -23.68 -11.52 -4.09
N ILE A 27 -24.52 -10.64 -3.54
CA ILE A 27 -24.41 -10.17 -2.16
C ILE A 27 -24.59 -11.34 -1.18
N TYR A 28 -25.55 -12.22 -1.42
CA TYR A 28 -25.77 -13.41 -0.59
C TYR A 28 -24.59 -14.39 -0.65
N ALA A 29 -24.00 -14.62 -1.82
CA ALA A 29 -22.81 -15.46 -2.00
C ALA A 29 -21.57 -14.89 -1.27
N LEU A 30 -21.44 -13.56 -1.24
CA LEU A 30 -20.39 -12.88 -0.47
C LEU A 30 -20.64 -12.98 1.04
N ALA A 31 -21.89 -12.76 1.48
CA ALA A 31 -22.28 -12.86 2.89
C ALA A 31 -22.14 -14.28 3.45
N SER A 32 -22.46 -15.30 2.65
CA SER A 32 -22.33 -16.72 3.00
C SER A 32 -20.89 -17.25 2.96
N GLY A 33 -19.91 -16.43 2.58
CA GLY A 33 -18.49 -16.77 2.75
C GLY A 33 -17.89 -17.69 1.68
N LEU A 34 -18.59 -17.91 0.56
CA LEU A 34 -18.15 -18.80 -0.53
C LEU A 34 -16.76 -18.42 -1.07
N ALA A 35 -16.43 -17.13 -1.04
CA ALA A 35 -15.12 -16.61 -1.44
C ALA A 35 -13.95 -17.17 -0.61
N ARG A 36 -14.15 -17.47 0.69
CA ARG A 36 -13.09 -18.01 1.55
C ARG A 36 -12.96 -19.52 1.42
N ASP A 37 -14.06 -20.24 1.21
CA ASP A 37 -14.04 -21.70 1.09
C ASP A 37 -13.41 -22.18 -0.22
N ILE A 38 -13.54 -21.40 -1.30
CA ILE A 38 -12.83 -21.66 -2.56
C ILE A 38 -11.32 -21.43 -2.37
N VAL A 39 -10.92 -20.36 -1.67
CA VAL A 39 -9.49 -20.08 -1.40
C VAL A 39 -8.87 -21.18 -0.54
N LYS A 40 -9.56 -21.65 0.51
CA LYS A 40 -9.08 -22.75 1.35
C LYS A 40 -8.88 -24.08 0.60
N LYS A 41 -9.73 -24.37 -0.40
CA LYS A 41 -9.58 -25.57 -1.23
C LYS A 41 -8.48 -25.45 -2.27
N VAL A 42 -8.14 -24.22 -2.68
CA VAL A 42 -7.07 -23.96 -3.67
C VAL A 42 -5.70 -23.78 -3.00
N THR A 43 -5.64 -23.26 -1.78
CA THR A 43 -4.44 -23.28 -0.93
C THR A 43 -4.27 -24.64 -0.26
N GLY A 44 -4.38 -25.72 -1.05
CA GLY A 44 -3.88 -27.03 -0.67
C GLY A 44 -2.41 -26.93 -0.25
N PRO A 45 -1.94 -27.86 0.59
CA PRO A 45 -0.72 -27.75 1.38
C PRO A 45 0.46 -27.30 0.52
N ILE A 46 0.89 -26.06 0.72
CA ILE A 46 2.16 -25.59 0.20
C ILE A 46 3.19 -26.28 1.07
N ASP A 47 3.71 -27.41 0.57
CA ASP A 47 4.93 -28.06 1.03
C ASP A 47 6.03 -27.00 1.09
N VAL A 48 6.18 -26.39 2.26
CA VAL A 48 7.41 -25.74 2.69
C VAL A 48 8.40 -26.89 2.86
N LYS A 49 8.92 -27.33 1.72
CA LYS A 49 10.09 -28.18 1.64
C LYS A 49 11.20 -27.39 2.33
N VAL A 50 11.40 -27.78 3.58
CA VAL A 50 12.49 -27.41 4.47
C VAL A 50 13.77 -27.36 3.65
N ILE A 51 14.16 -26.15 3.25
CA ILE A 51 15.55 -25.87 2.96
C ILE A 51 16.16 -25.72 4.34
N GLU A 52 16.67 -26.85 4.82
CA GLU A 52 17.60 -26.95 5.93
C GLU A 52 18.79 -26.06 5.56
N GLU A 53 18.69 -24.78 5.93
CA GLU A 53 19.77 -23.82 5.83
C GLU A 53 20.89 -24.35 6.70
N LYS A 54 21.86 -24.98 6.03
CA LYS A 54 23.05 -25.57 6.61
C LYS A 54 23.76 -24.54 7.48
N VAL A 55 23.52 -24.63 8.78
CA VAL A 55 24.24 -23.92 9.84
C VAL A 55 25.73 -24.12 9.61
N LYS A 56 26.44 -23.06 9.17
CA LYS A 56 27.90 -23.03 9.25
C LYS A 56 28.26 -23.07 10.75
N PRO A 57 29.12 -23.99 11.19
CA PRO A 57 29.54 -24.01 12.58
C PRO A 57 30.30 -22.72 12.92
N PRO A 58 30.14 -22.18 14.16
CA PRO A 58 30.77 -20.93 14.57
C PRO A 58 32.31 -21.06 14.55
N PRO A 59 33.03 -20.04 14.04
CA PRO A 59 34.49 -20.03 14.09
C PRO A 59 35.00 -19.92 15.54
N PRO A 60 36.11 -20.60 15.88
CA PRO A 60 36.64 -20.70 17.23
C PRO A 60 37.12 -19.34 17.79
N PRO A 61 37.09 -19.16 19.13
CA PRO A 61 37.39 -17.89 19.79
C PRO A 61 38.85 -17.49 19.61
N GLU A 62 39.09 -16.36 18.93
CA GLU A 62 40.42 -15.78 18.80
C GLU A 62 40.83 -15.03 20.07
N LYS A 63 41.82 -15.64 20.73
CA LYS A 63 42.85 -15.12 21.64
C LYS A 63 42.72 -13.66 22.11
N VAL A 64 42.65 -13.55 23.43
CA VAL A 64 42.99 -12.39 24.27
C VAL A 64 44.21 -11.66 23.72
N VAL A 65 44.00 -10.47 23.16
CA VAL A 65 45.07 -9.49 22.94
C VAL A 65 45.14 -8.63 24.21
N PRO A 66 46.32 -8.51 24.86
CA PRO A 66 46.48 -7.74 26.09
C PRO A 66 46.21 -6.24 25.88
N PRO A 67 45.67 -5.54 26.91
CA PRO A 67 45.23 -4.15 26.82
C PRO A 67 46.40 -3.16 26.59
N PRO A 68 46.23 -2.13 25.75
CA PRO A 68 47.21 -1.06 25.57
C PRO A 68 47.41 -0.20 26.84
N PRO A 69 48.65 0.22 27.16
CA PRO A 69 49.03 0.91 28.41
C PRO A 69 48.46 2.33 28.64
N ASP A 70 48.33 2.65 29.93
CA ASP A 70 47.95 3.92 30.57
C ASP A 70 48.29 5.23 29.82
N LEU A 71 47.24 6.01 29.54
CA LEU A 71 47.35 7.45 29.36
C LEU A 71 46.54 8.16 30.44
N LYS A 72 47.28 8.66 31.43
CA LYS A 72 46.87 9.60 32.48
C LYS A 72 46.08 10.77 31.88
N ALA A 73 44.82 10.92 32.30
CA ALA A 73 44.10 12.18 32.24
C ALA A 73 43.88 12.67 33.70
N PRO A 74 44.29 13.89 34.06
CA PRO A 74 44.32 14.36 35.45
C PRO A 74 42.94 14.49 36.10
N PRO A 75 42.81 14.30 37.43
CA PRO A 75 41.54 14.46 38.14
C PRO A 75 41.06 15.93 38.10
N PRO A 76 39.74 16.17 38.00
CA PRO A 76 39.19 17.51 38.02
C PRO A 76 39.40 18.17 39.39
N PRO A 77 39.73 19.48 39.43
CA PRO A 77 39.96 20.23 40.65
C PRO A 77 38.67 20.42 41.47
N PHE A 78 38.78 20.10 42.76
CA PHE A 78 37.84 20.42 43.82
C PHE A 78 38.07 21.87 44.27
N VAL A 79 37.02 22.70 44.29
CA VAL A 79 37.06 24.04 44.88
C VAL A 79 35.93 24.15 45.92
N PRO A 80 36.24 24.62 47.14
CA PRO A 80 35.51 24.33 48.38
C PRO A 80 34.14 25.02 48.55
N PRO A 81 33.29 24.50 49.47
CA PRO A 81 31.97 25.05 49.77
C PRO A 81 32.03 26.46 50.39
N PRO A 82 31.09 27.36 50.04
CA PRO A 82 30.99 28.69 50.61
C PRO A 82 30.52 28.68 52.07
N GLU A 83 31.04 29.63 52.83
CA GLU A 83 30.85 29.82 54.27
C GLU A 83 29.42 30.26 54.63
N PHE A 84 28.92 29.70 55.73
CA PHE A 84 27.63 30.00 56.34
C PHE A 84 27.60 31.41 56.96
N GLN A 85 26.56 32.18 56.65
CA GLN A 85 26.09 33.29 57.48
C GLN A 85 24.65 33.00 57.88
N VAL A 86 24.46 32.64 59.14
CA VAL A 86 23.17 32.35 59.76
C VAL A 86 22.41 33.66 59.93
N THR A 87 21.35 33.86 59.14
CA THR A 87 20.32 34.87 59.39
C THR A 87 19.04 34.17 59.83
N ALA A 88 18.42 34.74 60.86
CA ALA A 88 17.35 34.18 61.69
C ALA A 88 16.17 33.56 60.93
N PRO A 89 15.48 32.55 61.51
CA PRO A 89 14.33 31.92 60.88
C PRO A 89 13.16 32.93 60.71
N ALA A 90 12.52 32.86 59.55
CA ALA A 90 11.38 33.69 59.17
C ALA A 90 10.11 33.37 60.01
N PRO A 91 9.15 34.30 60.11
CA PRO A 91 7.87 34.07 60.80
C PRO A 91 7.08 32.92 60.16
N PRO A 92 6.29 32.14 60.93
CA PRO A 92 5.48 31.08 60.36
C PRO A 92 4.42 31.66 59.40
N ALA A 93 4.40 31.13 58.18
CA ALA A 93 3.37 31.44 57.18
C ALA A 93 2.01 30.83 57.59
N PRO A 94 0.88 31.42 57.17
CA PRO A 94 -0.44 30.90 57.50
C PRO A 94 -0.66 29.51 56.91
N ALA A 95 -1.41 28.68 57.64
CA ALA A 95 -1.75 27.32 57.22
C ALA A 95 -2.56 27.35 55.92
N ILE A 96 -2.00 26.77 54.86
CA ILE A 96 -2.71 26.55 53.60
C ILE A 96 -3.62 25.34 53.79
N VAL A 97 -4.93 25.57 53.80
CA VAL A 97 -5.92 24.49 53.76
C VAL A 97 -6.02 24.00 52.31
N SER A 98 -5.53 22.77 52.08
CA SER A 98 -5.67 22.08 50.80
C SER A 98 -6.99 21.30 50.80
N THR A 99 -7.93 21.70 49.97
CA THR A 99 -9.12 20.89 49.66
C THR A 99 -8.73 19.84 48.63
N GLN A 100 -8.70 18.57 49.04
CA GLN A 100 -8.55 17.45 48.11
C GLN A 100 -9.87 17.25 47.35
N VAL A 101 -9.90 17.66 46.08
CA VAL A 101 -10.97 17.26 45.16
C VAL A 101 -10.69 15.82 44.73
N GLN A 102 -11.63 14.93 45.01
CA GLN A 102 -11.55 13.53 44.59
C GLN A 102 -11.56 13.45 43.05
N PRO A 103 -10.60 12.77 42.40
CA PRO A 103 -10.59 12.64 40.95
C PRO A 103 -11.87 11.96 40.44
N PRO A 104 -12.40 12.33 39.26
CA PRO A 104 -13.53 11.63 38.67
C PRO A 104 -13.20 10.14 38.52
N ALA A 105 -14.12 9.28 38.94
CA ALA A 105 -13.97 7.85 38.77
C ALA A 105 -13.81 7.55 37.27
N ALA A 106 -12.64 7.02 36.88
CA ALA A 106 -12.39 6.60 35.52
C ALA A 106 -13.23 5.35 35.23
N ASP A 107 -14.02 5.42 34.16
CA ASP A 107 -14.82 4.31 33.64
C ASP A 107 -13.88 3.21 33.13
N ILE A 108 -13.71 2.14 33.92
CA ILE A 108 -12.86 1.00 33.54
C ILE A 108 -13.63 0.16 32.53
N ARG A 109 -13.49 0.49 31.25
CA ARG A 109 -13.93 -0.40 30.16
C ARG A 109 -12.85 -1.45 29.89
N PRO A 110 -13.21 -2.73 29.67
CA PRO A 110 -12.25 -3.76 29.31
C PRO A 110 -11.43 -3.36 28.08
N ALA A 111 -10.11 -3.47 28.16
CA ALA A 111 -9.23 -3.22 27.04
C ALA A 111 -9.56 -4.18 25.88
N PRO A 112 -9.65 -3.69 24.63
CA PRO A 112 -9.84 -4.58 23.49
C PRO A 112 -8.69 -5.59 23.41
N PRO A 113 -8.97 -6.84 22.98
CA PRO A 113 -7.93 -7.85 22.85
C PRO A 113 -6.82 -7.36 21.91
N PRO A 114 -5.55 -7.75 22.16
CA PRO A 114 -4.45 -7.34 21.31
C PRO A 114 -4.70 -7.80 19.88
N VAL A 115 -4.79 -6.83 18.97
CA VAL A 115 -4.88 -7.10 17.53
C VAL A 115 -3.55 -7.70 17.13
N VAL A 116 -3.54 -9.00 16.84
CA VAL A 116 -2.39 -9.66 16.21
C VAL A 116 -2.19 -8.95 14.87
N ALA A 117 -1.10 -8.20 14.75
CA ALA A 117 -0.74 -7.54 13.52
C ALA A 117 -0.62 -8.61 12.43
N ALA A 118 -1.43 -8.50 11.38
CA ALA A 118 -1.27 -9.33 10.20
C ALA A 118 0.17 -9.17 9.71
N PRO A 119 0.83 -10.26 9.26
CA PRO A 119 2.18 -10.17 8.70
C PRO A 119 2.19 -9.08 7.62
N PRO A 120 3.24 -8.22 7.60
CA PRO A 120 3.31 -7.14 6.64
C PRO A 120 3.17 -7.73 5.23
N PRO A 121 2.34 -7.13 4.37
CA PRO A 121 2.25 -7.57 2.99
C PRO A 121 3.66 -7.60 2.40
N PRO A 122 4.00 -8.60 1.57
CA PRO A 122 5.32 -8.67 0.96
C PRO A 122 5.63 -7.34 0.31
N ALA A 123 6.82 -6.81 0.58
CA ALA A 123 7.28 -5.52 0.07
C ALA A 123 7.14 -5.54 -1.45
N ARG A 124 6.07 -4.91 -1.97
CA ARG A 124 5.92 -4.68 -3.40
C ARG A 124 6.99 -3.64 -3.71
N THR A 125 8.07 -4.06 -4.35
CA THR A 125 8.96 -3.14 -5.04
C THR A 125 8.06 -2.25 -5.89
N GLY A 126 8.10 -0.94 -5.63
CA GLY A 126 7.27 0.02 -6.34
C GLY A 126 7.45 -0.15 -7.85
N PRO A 127 6.45 0.25 -8.65
CA PRO A 127 6.50 0.00 -10.07
C PRO A 127 7.73 0.69 -10.68
N VAL A 128 8.57 -0.09 -11.36
CA VAL A 128 9.81 0.40 -11.97
C VAL A 128 9.47 1.04 -13.32
N LYS A 129 10.24 2.02 -13.81
CA LYS A 129 9.96 2.60 -15.14
C LYS A 129 10.03 1.54 -16.22
N ALA A 130 9.06 1.52 -17.13
CA ALA A 130 8.99 0.55 -18.23
C ALA A 130 10.28 0.47 -19.07
N ALA A 131 10.96 1.60 -19.27
CA ALA A 131 12.22 1.68 -20.02
C ALA A 131 13.40 0.95 -19.36
N MET A 132 13.33 0.60 -18.07
CA MET A 132 14.39 -0.13 -17.37
C MET A 132 14.19 -1.65 -17.38
N VAL A 133 12.98 -2.11 -17.70
CA VAL A 133 12.59 -3.51 -17.54
C VAL A 133 12.19 -4.16 -18.86
N CYS A 134 11.61 -3.38 -19.78
CA CYS A 134 11.11 -3.90 -21.04
C CYS A 134 12.17 -3.80 -22.14
N THR A 135 12.40 -4.91 -22.83
CA THR A 135 13.37 -5.02 -23.94
C THR A 135 12.73 -4.54 -25.25
N LYS A 136 11.43 -4.73 -25.42
CA LYS A 136 10.64 -4.14 -26.50
C LYS A 136 9.59 -3.20 -25.94
N MET A 137 9.47 -2.03 -26.54
CA MET A 137 8.49 -1.02 -26.18
C MET A 137 7.82 -0.49 -27.46
N GLY A 138 6.49 -0.45 -27.46
CA GLY A 138 5.68 0.20 -28.49
C GLY A 138 5.15 1.55 -28.02
N LYS A 139 5.01 2.50 -28.94
CA LYS A 139 4.18 3.68 -28.69
C LYS A 139 2.76 3.35 -29.16
N PRO A 140 1.73 3.58 -28.33
CA PRO A 140 0.36 3.27 -28.72
C PRO A 140 -0.06 4.12 -29.91
N GLU A 141 -0.64 3.45 -30.90
CA GLU A 141 -1.19 4.12 -32.07
C GLU A 141 -2.39 4.97 -31.63
N MET A 142 -2.39 6.23 -32.04
CA MET A 142 -3.40 7.18 -31.60
C MET A 142 -4.70 6.89 -32.37
N PRO A 143 -5.79 6.48 -31.69
CA PRO A 143 -7.04 6.19 -32.38
C PRO A 143 -7.63 7.48 -32.97
N SER A 144 -8.29 7.38 -34.13
CA SER A 144 -9.03 8.50 -34.72
C SER A 144 -10.22 8.90 -33.84
N VAL A 145 -9.96 9.81 -32.91
CA VAL A 145 -10.97 10.34 -31.98
C VAL A 145 -11.20 11.80 -32.27
N ASN A 146 -12.47 12.19 -32.42
CA ASN A 146 -12.88 13.55 -32.74
C ASN A 146 -12.91 14.42 -31.47
N TRP A 147 -11.75 14.59 -30.84
CA TRP A 147 -11.56 15.35 -29.60
C TRP A 147 -10.19 16.02 -29.62
N SER A 148 -10.14 17.32 -29.31
CA SER A 148 -8.90 18.09 -29.19
C SER A 148 -8.57 18.37 -27.73
N GLY A 149 -7.29 18.22 -27.37
CA GLY A 149 -6.80 18.40 -26.02
C GLY A 149 -5.59 17.55 -25.67
N GLU A 150 -5.07 17.75 -24.47
CA GLU A 150 -3.97 16.99 -23.90
C GLU A 150 -4.51 15.94 -22.91
N ALA A 151 -4.28 14.67 -23.19
CA ALA A 151 -4.62 13.55 -22.32
C ALA A 151 -3.34 12.92 -21.75
N LEU A 152 -3.27 12.85 -20.42
CA LEU A 152 -2.18 12.19 -19.70
C LEU A 152 -2.72 10.92 -19.05
N TYR A 153 -2.16 9.77 -19.42
CA TYR A 153 -2.47 8.47 -18.84
C TYR A 153 -1.25 7.87 -18.16
N LYS A 154 -1.49 7.24 -17.02
CA LYS A 154 -0.50 6.49 -16.27
C LYS A 154 -0.91 5.02 -16.31
N ALA A 155 -0.09 4.18 -16.91
CA ALA A 155 -0.31 2.74 -17.01
C ALA A 155 0.64 2.01 -16.06
N ILE A 156 0.08 1.15 -15.21
CA ILE A 156 0.80 0.21 -14.37
C ILE A 156 0.55 -1.18 -14.94
N ALA A 157 1.58 -1.79 -15.50
CA ALA A 157 1.50 -3.11 -16.11
C ALA A 157 2.22 -4.13 -15.22
N THR A 158 1.56 -5.26 -14.98
CA THR A 158 2.15 -6.42 -14.30
C THR A 158 2.53 -7.47 -15.32
N VAL A 159 3.82 -7.73 -15.42
CA VAL A 159 4.40 -8.75 -16.29
C VAL A 159 4.55 -10.03 -15.49
N LYS A 160 4.10 -11.15 -16.06
CA LYS A 160 4.42 -12.49 -15.57
C LYS A 160 4.97 -13.34 -16.69
N ALA A 161 6.05 -14.08 -16.43
CA ALA A 161 6.68 -14.96 -17.40
C ALA A 161 6.97 -14.28 -18.76
N GLY A 162 7.39 -13.02 -18.74
CA GLY A 162 7.75 -12.29 -19.96
C GLY A 162 6.59 -11.56 -20.67
N ARG A 163 5.33 -11.77 -20.26
CA ARG A 163 4.14 -11.13 -20.88
C ARG A 163 3.32 -10.30 -19.90
N VAL A 164 2.74 -9.23 -20.40
CA VAL A 164 1.85 -8.35 -19.63
C VAL A 164 0.53 -9.10 -19.34
N THR A 165 0.29 -9.38 -18.06
CA THR A 165 -0.90 -10.13 -17.60
C THR A 165 -2.01 -9.21 -17.09
N ALA A 166 -1.65 -8.16 -16.36
CA ALA A 166 -2.59 -7.15 -15.89
C ALA A 166 -2.11 -5.75 -16.30
N VAL A 167 -3.05 -4.89 -16.68
CA VAL A 167 -2.80 -3.50 -17.04
C VAL A 167 -3.81 -2.64 -16.30
N GLU A 168 -3.32 -1.72 -15.48
CA GLU A 168 -4.14 -0.76 -14.73
C GLU A 168 -3.84 0.64 -15.27
N ILE A 169 -4.84 1.30 -15.86
CA ILE A 169 -4.67 2.59 -16.54
C ILE A 169 -5.46 3.66 -15.77
N THR A 170 -4.73 4.66 -15.29
CA THR A 170 -5.27 5.81 -14.56
C THR A 170 -5.14 7.06 -15.41
N SER A 171 -6.24 7.78 -15.63
CA SER A 171 -6.21 9.10 -16.29
C SER A 171 -5.70 10.16 -15.29
N GLN A 172 -4.55 10.78 -15.57
CA GLN A 172 -4.02 11.88 -14.75
C GLN A 172 -4.67 13.22 -15.11
N ARG A 173 -5.01 13.44 -16.39
CA ARG A 173 -5.70 14.66 -16.83
C ARG A 173 -7.03 14.29 -17.48
N GLY A 174 -8.13 14.73 -16.86
CA GLY A 174 -9.50 14.47 -17.28
C GLY A 174 -10.05 15.64 -18.09
N GLY A 175 -10.04 15.50 -19.42
CA GLY A 175 -10.71 16.41 -20.34
C GLY A 175 -11.23 15.71 -21.60
N VAL A 176 -11.17 14.37 -21.62
CA VAL A 176 -11.42 13.52 -22.80
C VAL A 176 -12.88 13.06 -22.78
N ASP A 177 -13.54 13.08 -23.94
CA ASP A 177 -14.87 12.49 -24.08
C ASP A 177 -14.87 10.99 -23.69
N ARG A 178 -15.93 10.47 -23.07
CA ARG A 178 -15.98 9.07 -22.59
C ARG A 178 -15.68 8.06 -23.70
N LYS A 179 -16.09 8.36 -24.95
CA LYS A 179 -15.79 7.50 -26.10
C LYS A 179 -14.30 7.54 -26.46
N ALA A 180 -13.71 8.73 -26.48
CA ALA A 180 -12.30 8.92 -26.76
C ALA A 180 -11.41 8.32 -25.65
N GLN A 181 -11.83 8.43 -24.38
CA GLN A 181 -11.14 7.82 -23.25
C GLN A 181 -11.09 6.30 -23.37
N ARG A 182 -12.22 5.66 -23.70
CA ARG A 182 -12.28 4.21 -23.88
C ARG A 182 -11.39 3.75 -25.05
N ALA A 183 -11.40 4.48 -26.16
CA ALA A 183 -10.56 4.16 -27.31
C ALA A 183 -9.06 4.27 -26.98
N LEU A 184 -8.66 5.32 -26.26
CA LEU A 184 -7.27 5.52 -25.82
C LEU A 184 -6.83 4.44 -24.83
N ILE A 185 -7.66 4.11 -23.84
CA ILE A 185 -7.37 3.03 -22.88
C ILE A 185 -7.18 1.69 -23.62
N GLN A 186 -8.06 1.37 -24.58
CA GLN A 186 -7.93 0.15 -25.37
C GLN A 186 -6.67 0.14 -26.24
N ALA A 187 -6.31 1.26 -26.87
CA ALA A 187 -5.09 1.36 -27.65
C ALA A 187 -3.82 1.19 -26.80
N ILE A 188 -3.80 1.78 -25.59
CA ILE A 188 -2.71 1.60 -24.63
C ILE A 188 -2.62 0.14 -24.18
N GLU A 189 -3.74 -0.47 -23.81
CA GLU A 189 -3.76 -1.86 -23.35
C GLU A 189 -3.32 -2.84 -24.44
N ALA A 190 -3.84 -2.69 -25.67
CA ALA A 190 -3.43 -3.51 -26.81
C ALA A 190 -1.92 -3.39 -27.07
N THR A 191 -1.40 -2.15 -27.09
CA THR A 191 0.03 -1.92 -27.31
C THR A 191 0.90 -2.53 -26.21
N LEU A 192 0.50 -2.40 -24.95
CA LEU A 192 1.20 -3.00 -23.83
C LEU A 192 1.16 -4.55 -23.88
N ARG A 193 0.07 -5.16 -24.35
CA ARG A 193 -0.01 -6.62 -24.43
C ARG A 193 0.69 -7.20 -25.66
N ASP A 194 0.66 -6.48 -26.78
CA ASP A 194 1.14 -7.00 -28.07
C ASP A 194 2.59 -6.61 -28.37
N THR A 195 3.05 -5.45 -27.90
CA THR A 195 4.38 -4.93 -28.25
C THR A 195 5.39 -4.99 -27.10
N TYR A 196 4.93 -5.01 -25.84
CA TYR A 196 5.85 -5.01 -24.70
C TYR A 196 6.26 -6.42 -24.31
N GLU A 197 7.55 -6.69 -24.45
CA GLU A 197 8.22 -7.89 -23.94
C GLU A 197 9.21 -7.44 -22.87
N CYS A 198 8.99 -7.89 -21.64
CA CYS A 198 9.82 -7.54 -20.49
C CYS A 198 10.22 -8.85 -19.80
N PRO A 199 11.49 -9.26 -19.81
CA PRO A 199 11.91 -10.52 -19.20
C PRO A 199 11.70 -10.49 -17.69
N GLY A 200 11.18 -11.58 -17.13
CA GLY A 200 10.95 -11.72 -15.68
C GLY A 200 9.54 -11.35 -15.20
N ASP A 201 9.38 -11.32 -13.88
CA ASP A 201 8.16 -10.93 -13.20
C ASP A 201 8.37 -9.54 -12.59
N HIS A 202 7.79 -8.53 -13.23
CA HIS A 202 7.97 -7.14 -12.83
C HIS A 202 6.66 -6.38 -12.94
N VAL A 203 6.50 -5.40 -12.04
CA VAL A 203 5.47 -4.37 -12.18
C VAL A 203 6.17 -3.12 -12.67
N PHE A 204 5.72 -2.59 -13.80
CA PHE A 204 6.28 -1.37 -14.35
C PHE A 204 5.25 -0.27 -14.51
N GLU A 205 5.73 0.97 -14.43
CA GLU A 205 4.95 2.18 -14.63
C GLU A 205 5.39 2.89 -15.91
N GLN A 206 4.40 3.33 -16.69
CA GLN A 206 4.60 4.10 -17.90
C GLN A 206 3.59 5.22 -18.04
N GLU A 207 4.08 6.41 -18.36
CA GLU A 207 3.26 7.58 -18.66
C GLU A 207 3.11 7.73 -20.17
N PHE A 208 1.87 7.91 -20.63
CA PHE A 208 1.51 8.18 -22.01
C PHE A 208 0.85 9.55 -22.12
N GLN A 209 1.43 10.41 -22.93
CA GLN A 209 0.89 11.73 -23.24
C GLN A 209 0.37 11.74 -24.67
N PHE A 210 -0.91 12.04 -24.82
CA PHE A 210 -1.56 12.24 -26.11
C PHE A 210 -1.91 13.71 -26.25
N LYS A 211 -1.41 14.34 -27.31
CA LYS A 211 -1.77 15.71 -27.67
C LYS A 211 -2.47 15.64 -29.03
N ILE A 212 -3.72 16.06 -29.07
CA ILE A 212 -4.51 16.12 -30.30
C ILE A 212 -4.85 17.59 -30.52
N ASP A 213 -4.31 18.17 -31.59
CA ASP A 213 -4.59 19.53 -32.07
C ASP A 213 -5.90 19.58 -32.88
#